data_AF-A0A2E7TAK7-F1
#
_entry.id   AF-A0A2E7TAK7-F1
#
_cell.length_a   1.000
_cell.length_b   1.000
_cell.length_c   1.000
_cell.angle_alpha   90.00
_cell.angle_beta   90.00
_cell.angle_gamma   90.00
#
_symmetry.space_group_name_H-M   'P 1'
#
loop_
_entity.id
_entity.type
_entity.pdbx_description
1 polymer ?
#
loop_
_entity_poly.entity_id
_entity_poly.type
_entity_poly.pdbx_seq_one_letter_code
_entity_poly.pdbx_strand_id
1 'polypeptide(L)'
;MKQRIILIEHHSEPHDDRASAHLMDRGFSLDWRAPHNGDDLDIPLLNVAGSIIFGGAQSVSEQDTYPFLTREIEWINKCINNHIPLLGLCLGGQLIAHALGATVRPHDAGMHEFGYYPIRPISTNNDFLSKPLYVMQAHYEGFDLPQGAQLLASGTNYPNQAFMFGQYTYGFQFHPECTLKTLRRWQTSDWAPWNHPGSQTKDQQDKLADAHNDTVHAWFISFLDSLFVTKTN
;
A
#
# COMPACT_ATOMS: atom_id res chain seq x y z
N MET A 1 6.62 -26.00 9.45
CA MET A 1 6.21 -24.76 10.13
C MET A 1 5.30 -23.99 9.19
N LYS A 2 4.28 -23.29 9.71
CA LYS A 2 3.34 -22.51 8.89
C LYS A 2 4.09 -21.32 8.26
N GLN A 3 3.82 -21.01 7.00
CA GLN A 3 4.38 -19.83 6.33
C GLN A 3 3.81 -18.55 6.97
N ARG A 4 4.66 -17.55 7.17
CA ARG A 4 4.31 -16.28 7.83
C ARG A 4 4.32 -15.13 6.83
N ILE A 5 3.33 -14.25 6.93
CA ILE A 5 3.37 -12.92 6.30
C ILE A 5 3.63 -11.91 7.42
N ILE A 6 4.62 -11.04 7.23
CA ILE A 6 4.91 -9.95 8.17
C ILE A 6 4.06 -8.74 7.78
N LEU A 7 3.28 -8.21 8.72
CA LEU A 7 2.38 -7.07 8.48
C LEU A 7 2.85 -5.90 9.34
N ILE A 8 3.30 -4.82 8.70
CA ILE A 8 3.84 -3.64 9.40
C ILE A 8 2.82 -2.52 9.39
N GLU A 9 2.39 -2.10 10.58
CA GLU A 9 1.37 -1.06 10.78
C GLU A 9 1.90 0.20 11.49
N HIS A 10 1.24 1.33 11.22
CA HIS A 10 1.61 2.66 11.73
C HIS A 10 0.53 3.31 12.60
N HIS A 11 -0.52 2.55 12.91
CA HIS A 11 -1.67 3.00 13.69
C HIS A 11 -2.29 1.84 14.46
N SER A 12 -3.17 2.15 15.41
CA SER A 12 -3.89 1.16 16.23
C SER A 12 -5.31 0.86 15.71
N GLU A 13 -5.57 1.02 14.41
CA GLU A 13 -6.88 0.64 13.84
C GLU A 13 -7.15 -0.86 13.96
N PRO A 14 -8.44 -1.28 13.99
CA PRO A 14 -8.78 -2.69 13.94
C PRO A 14 -8.21 -3.38 12.69
N HIS A 15 -7.72 -4.62 12.86
CA HIS A 15 -7.26 -5.50 11.78
C HIS A 15 -8.44 -6.12 11.02
N ASP A 16 -9.22 -5.26 10.34
CA ASP A 16 -10.39 -5.65 9.54
C ASP A 16 -10.22 -5.35 8.04
N ASP A 17 -8.97 -5.30 7.58
CA ASP A 17 -8.60 -5.08 6.18
C ASP A 17 -8.74 -6.35 5.32
N ARG A 18 -8.80 -6.16 4.00
CA ARG A 18 -8.96 -7.26 3.04
C ARG A 18 -7.72 -8.16 2.95
N ALA A 19 -6.52 -7.61 3.14
CA ALA A 19 -5.29 -8.38 2.96
C ALA A 19 -5.11 -9.40 4.09
N SER A 20 -5.25 -8.96 5.34
CA SER A 20 -5.14 -9.84 6.50
C SER A 20 -6.21 -10.93 6.48
N ALA A 21 -7.48 -10.57 6.23
CA ALA A 21 -8.57 -11.53 6.12
C ALA A 21 -8.29 -12.59 5.05
N HIS A 22 -7.89 -12.17 3.84
CA HIS A 22 -7.63 -13.08 2.72
C HIS A 22 -6.42 -13.98 2.97
N LEU A 23 -5.30 -13.43 3.47
CA LEU A 23 -4.09 -14.22 3.71
C LEU A 23 -4.27 -15.25 4.84
N MET A 24 -5.10 -14.94 5.85
CA MET A 24 -5.50 -15.95 6.85
C MET A 24 -6.30 -17.09 6.22
N ASP A 25 -7.26 -16.78 5.35
CA ASP A 25 -8.06 -17.78 4.61
C ASP A 25 -7.18 -18.67 3.72
N ARG A 26 -6.13 -18.11 3.11
CA ARG A 26 -5.12 -18.87 2.36
C ARG A 26 -4.18 -19.70 3.23
N GLY A 27 -4.35 -19.68 4.56
CA GLY A 27 -3.61 -20.52 5.48
C GLY A 27 -2.23 -19.99 5.84
N PHE A 28 -1.97 -18.68 5.73
CA PHE A 28 -0.80 -18.05 6.34
C PHE A 28 -1.02 -17.79 7.83
N SER A 29 0.07 -17.73 8.58
CA SER A 29 0.10 -17.04 9.88
C SER A 29 0.49 -15.59 9.65
N LEU A 30 -0.21 -14.66 10.30
CA LEU A 30 0.11 -13.24 10.25
C LEU A 30 0.95 -12.86 11.46
N ASP A 31 2.04 -12.14 11.22
CA ASP A 31 2.94 -11.61 12.24
C ASP A 31 2.87 -10.08 12.15
N TRP A 32 1.95 -9.51 12.94
CA TRP A 32 1.75 -8.06 13.00
C TRP A 32 2.87 -7.40 13.79
N ARG A 33 3.35 -6.28 13.27
CA ARG A 33 4.42 -5.46 13.84
C ARG A 33 3.99 -4.01 13.83
N ALA A 34 4.10 -3.38 14.99
CA ALA A 34 3.92 -1.95 15.18
C ALA A 34 5.28 -1.33 15.60
N PRO A 35 6.22 -1.09 14.67
CA PRO A 35 7.51 -0.46 14.99
C PRO A 35 7.37 0.90 15.68
N HIS A 36 6.31 1.62 15.35
CA HIS A 36 5.91 2.88 16.00
C HIS A 36 5.57 2.72 17.50
N ASN A 37 5.20 1.51 17.92
CA ASN A 37 4.93 1.13 19.32
C ASN A 37 6.06 0.28 19.92
N GLY A 38 7.24 0.26 19.29
CA GLY A 38 8.44 -0.38 19.83
C GLY A 38 8.66 -1.83 19.41
N ASP A 39 7.82 -2.40 18.55
CA ASP A 39 8.09 -3.74 18.01
C ASP A 39 9.41 -3.75 17.21
N ASP A 40 10.12 -4.86 17.30
CA ASP A 40 11.36 -5.09 16.57
C ASP A 40 11.07 -5.67 15.16
N LEU A 41 11.94 -5.31 14.21
CA LEU A 41 11.96 -5.79 12.83
C LEU A 41 13.19 -6.65 12.52
N ASP A 42 14.06 -6.96 13.49
CA ASP A 42 15.05 -8.03 13.34
C ASP A 42 14.41 -9.42 13.39
N ILE A 43 13.62 -9.70 12.35
CA ILE A 43 12.85 -10.93 12.22
C ILE A 43 13.70 -11.93 11.45
N PRO A 44 13.88 -13.18 11.96
CA PRO A 44 14.47 -14.26 11.21
C PRO A 44 13.63 -14.57 9.96
N LEU A 45 14.28 -14.64 8.80
CA LEU A 45 13.62 -14.87 7.51
C LEU A 45 13.04 -16.28 7.37
N LEU A 46 13.34 -17.18 8.32
CA LEU A 46 12.84 -18.55 8.31
C LEU A 46 11.30 -18.57 8.28
N ASN A 47 10.75 -19.23 7.25
CA ASN A 47 9.32 -19.34 6.94
C ASN A 47 8.61 -18.01 6.61
N VAL A 48 9.33 -16.90 6.42
CA VAL A 48 8.73 -15.67 5.91
C VAL A 48 8.38 -15.88 4.43
N ALA A 49 7.10 -15.84 4.11
CA ALA A 49 6.59 -15.99 2.75
C ALA A 49 6.34 -14.65 2.05
N GLY A 50 6.32 -13.55 2.81
CA GLY A 50 6.15 -12.22 2.29
C GLY A 50 5.98 -11.17 3.39
N SER A 51 5.89 -9.91 2.98
CA SER A 51 5.64 -8.78 3.87
C SER A 51 4.67 -7.79 3.23
N ILE A 52 3.81 -7.20 4.05
CA ILE A 52 2.97 -6.04 3.69
C ILE A 52 3.31 -4.89 4.64
N ILE A 53 3.57 -3.71 4.08
CA ILE A 53 3.80 -2.47 4.83
C ILE A 53 2.62 -1.54 4.54
N PHE A 54 1.85 -1.22 5.56
CA PHE A 54 0.60 -0.46 5.43
C PHE A 54 0.84 1.04 5.34
N GLY A 55 -0.25 1.81 5.17
CA GLY A 55 -0.22 3.26 5.25
C GLY A 55 0.04 3.77 6.66
N GLY A 56 0.28 5.07 6.78
CA GLY A 56 0.53 5.76 8.04
C GLY A 56 0.39 7.27 7.87
N ALA A 57 0.30 7.99 9.00
CA ALA A 57 0.18 9.45 9.00
C ALA A 57 1.54 10.16 8.82
N GLN A 58 2.64 9.42 8.99
CA GLN A 58 4.01 9.93 8.87
C GLN A 58 4.40 10.12 7.41
N SER A 59 5.38 10.99 7.20
CA SER A 59 6.09 11.14 5.94
C SER A 59 7.44 10.43 5.99
N VAL A 60 7.89 9.92 4.84
CA VAL A 60 9.20 9.26 4.70
C VAL A 60 10.37 10.17 5.11
N SER A 61 10.23 11.49 4.97
CA SER A 61 11.27 12.45 5.35
C SER A 61 11.42 12.63 6.87
N GLU A 62 10.50 12.11 7.68
CA GLU A 62 10.47 12.33 9.13
C GLU A 62 11.30 11.29 9.91
N GLN A 63 12.28 10.63 9.29
CA GLN A 63 13.11 9.58 9.92
C GLN A 63 13.81 10.04 11.22
N ASP A 64 14.23 11.31 11.29
CA ASP A 64 14.84 11.88 12.51
C ASP A 64 13.83 11.97 13.68
N THR A 65 12.56 12.21 13.36
CA THR A 65 11.46 12.30 14.34
C THR A 65 10.91 10.91 14.68
N TYR A 66 10.89 10.02 13.69
CA TYR A 66 10.35 8.67 13.76
C TYR A 66 11.40 7.65 13.34
N PRO A 67 12.37 7.29 14.22
CA PRO A 67 13.45 6.36 13.89
C PRO A 67 13.00 4.95 13.47
N PHE A 68 11.74 4.60 13.73
CA PHE A 68 11.17 3.35 13.25
C PHE A 68 11.08 3.29 11.71
N LEU A 69 10.94 4.43 11.03
CA LEU A 69 10.93 4.49 9.56
C LEU A 69 12.25 4.00 8.96
N THR A 70 13.39 4.32 9.60
CA THR A 70 14.70 3.80 9.18
C THR A 70 14.78 2.28 9.33
N ARG A 71 14.24 1.72 10.43
CA ARG A 71 14.17 0.26 10.63
C ARG A 71 13.29 -0.43 9.59
N GLU A 72 12.22 0.22 9.16
CA GLU A 72 11.36 -0.27 8.07
C GLU A 72 12.07 -0.24 6.72
N ILE A 73 12.85 0.80 6.43
CA ILE A 73 13.71 0.87 5.23
C ILE A 73 14.75 -0.26 5.24
N GLU A 74 15.35 -0.56 6.40
CA GLU A 74 16.26 -1.70 6.55
C GLU A 74 15.54 -3.04 6.29
N TRP A 75 14.33 -3.21 6.81
CA TRP A 75 13.50 -4.39 6.54
C TRP A 75 13.13 -4.52 5.06
N ILE A 76 12.76 -3.42 4.39
CA ILE A 76 12.49 -3.37 2.95
C ILE A 76 13.72 -3.86 2.18
N ASN A 77 14.90 -3.31 2.48
CA ASN A 77 16.15 -3.72 1.85
C ASN A 77 16.46 -5.21 2.10
N LYS A 78 16.21 -5.70 3.32
CA LYS A 78 16.35 -7.13 3.65
C LYS A 78 15.41 -8.00 2.80
N CYS A 79 14.15 -7.61 2.62
CA CYS A 79 13.20 -8.32 1.79
C CYS A 79 13.63 -8.35 0.32
N ILE A 80 13.98 -7.19 -0.24
CA ILE A 80 14.43 -7.05 -1.64
C ILE A 80 15.66 -7.92 -1.90
N ASN A 81 16.69 -7.84 -1.04
CA ASN A 81 17.94 -8.59 -1.21
C ASN A 81 17.75 -10.12 -1.09
N ASN A 82 16.72 -10.56 -0.39
CA ASN A 82 16.40 -11.99 -0.21
C ASN A 82 15.26 -12.48 -1.11
N HIS A 83 14.80 -11.67 -2.07
CA HIS A 83 13.68 -11.99 -2.97
C HIS A 83 12.41 -12.40 -2.22
N ILE A 84 12.15 -11.78 -1.06
CA ILE A 84 10.93 -11.98 -0.30
C ILE A 84 9.83 -11.12 -0.93
N PRO A 85 8.66 -11.69 -1.28
CA PRO A 85 7.52 -10.92 -1.76
C PRO A 85 7.17 -9.76 -0.84
N LEU A 86 7.07 -8.56 -1.40
CA LEU A 86 6.90 -7.33 -0.64
C LEU A 86 5.85 -6.44 -1.29
N LEU A 87 4.89 -6.01 -0.49
CA LEU A 87 3.85 -5.06 -0.89
C LEU A 87 3.87 -3.85 0.05
N GLY A 88 4.03 -2.66 -0.50
CA GLY A 88 3.86 -1.39 0.23
C GLY A 88 2.57 -0.68 -0.20
N LEU A 89 1.80 -0.20 0.78
CA LEU A 89 0.54 0.52 0.58
C LEU A 89 0.65 1.94 1.14
N CYS A 90 0.33 2.96 0.34
CA CYS A 90 0.45 4.37 0.70
C CYS A 90 1.85 4.70 1.26
N LEU A 91 1.99 5.01 2.55
CA LEU A 91 3.31 5.20 3.20
C LEU A 91 4.26 4.02 2.94
N GLY A 92 3.79 2.78 3.05
CA GLY A 92 4.62 1.61 2.74
C GLY A 92 5.12 1.59 1.30
N GLY A 93 4.30 2.04 0.34
CA GLY A 93 4.71 2.16 -1.06
C GLY A 93 5.76 3.27 -1.26
N GLN A 94 5.60 4.38 -0.54
CA GLN A 94 6.55 5.49 -0.52
C GLN A 94 7.89 5.11 0.14
N LEU A 95 7.86 4.34 1.23
CA LEU A 95 9.06 3.81 1.88
C LEU A 95 9.84 2.88 0.95
N ILE A 96 9.15 2.02 0.19
CA ILE A 96 9.79 1.18 -0.84
C ILE A 96 10.41 2.06 -1.93
N ALA A 97 9.68 3.06 -2.42
CA ALA A 97 10.21 3.97 -3.44
C ALA A 97 11.48 4.69 -2.94
N HIS A 98 11.46 5.18 -1.70
CA HIS A 98 12.58 5.84 -1.07
C HIS A 98 13.78 4.91 -0.82
N ALA A 99 13.55 3.68 -0.36
CA ALA A 99 14.59 2.67 -0.20
C ALA A 99 15.31 2.37 -1.53
N LEU A 100 14.60 2.51 -2.66
CA LEU A 100 15.12 2.38 -4.02
C LEU A 100 15.68 3.71 -4.59
N GLY A 101 15.82 4.75 -3.76
CA GLY A 101 16.43 6.03 -4.12
C GLY A 101 15.50 7.05 -4.77
N ALA A 102 14.19 6.82 -4.81
CA ALA A 102 13.24 7.78 -5.35
C ALA A 102 12.91 8.90 -4.36
N THR A 103 12.54 10.06 -4.88
CA THR A 103 12.01 11.17 -4.08
C THR A 103 10.57 10.89 -3.69
N VAL A 104 10.23 11.17 -2.43
CA VAL A 104 8.85 11.24 -1.94
C VAL A 104 8.59 12.68 -1.51
N ARG A 105 7.49 13.27 -1.94
CA ARG A 105 7.17 14.67 -1.63
C ARG A 105 5.68 14.99 -1.74
N PRO A 106 5.19 16.05 -1.07
CA PRO A 106 3.87 16.60 -1.29
C PRO A 106 3.65 17.00 -2.75
N HIS A 107 2.40 16.98 -3.19
CA HIS A 107 2.03 17.49 -4.50
C HIS A 107 2.28 19.00 -4.59
N ASP A 108 2.90 19.49 -5.67
CA ASP A 108 3.32 20.90 -5.81
C ASP A 108 2.15 21.90 -5.71
N ALA A 109 0.97 21.53 -6.21
CA ALA A 109 -0.26 22.31 -6.09
C ALA A 109 -1.06 22.05 -4.79
N GLY A 110 -0.52 21.30 -3.83
CA GLY A 110 -1.19 20.95 -2.57
C GLY A 110 -2.44 20.08 -2.75
N MET A 111 -2.51 19.29 -3.84
CA MET A 111 -3.62 18.36 -4.07
C MET A 111 -3.61 17.24 -3.05
N HIS A 112 -4.80 16.77 -2.68
CA HIS A 112 -5.03 15.57 -1.88
C HIS A 112 -5.93 14.63 -2.69
N GLU A 113 -5.61 13.34 -2.69
CA GLU A 113 -6.55 12.32 -3.13
C GLU A 113 -7.15 11.67 -1.86
N PHE A 114 -8.39 12.05 -1.54
CA PHE A 114 -9.18 11.48 -0.46
C PHE A 114 -10.56 11.07 -0.98
N GLY A 115 -10.72 9.77 -1.22
CA GLY A 115 -11.90 9.19 -1.88
C GLY A 115 -11.56 8.10 -2.91
N TYR A 116 -12.42 7.86 -3.89
CA TYR A 116 -12.22 6.84 -4.93
C TYR A 116 -11.78 7.48 -6.25
N TYR A 117 -10.55 7.20 -6.69
CA TYR A 117 -9.99 7.80 -7.91
C TYR A 117 -9.64 6.70 -8.93
N PRO A 118 -9.78 6.99 -10.23
CA PRO A 118 -9.41 6.03 -11.26
C PRO A 118 -7.89 5.96 -11.41
N ILE A 119 -7.34 4.76 -11.27
CA ILE A 119 -6.00 4.42 -11.76
C ILE A 119 -6.12 3.78 -13.14
N ARG A 120 -5.15 4.06 -14.01
CA ARG A 120 -5.13 3.58 -15.40
C ARG A 120 -3.90 2.71 -15.62
N PRO A 121 -4.01 1.57 -16.31
CA PRO A 121 -2.86 0.75 -16.62
C PRO A 121 -1.91 1.47 -17.58
N ILE A 122 -0.61 1.30 -17.39
CA ILE A 122 0.41 1.80 -18.34
C ILE A 122 0.43 0.95 -19.61
N SER A 123 0.18 -0.35 -19.48
CA SER A 123 0.10 -1.30 -20.58
C SER A 123 -0.97 -2.33 -20.25
N THR A 124 -1.80 -2.69 -21.23
CA THR A 124 -2.81 -3.75 -21.08
C THR A 124 -2.23 -5.15 -21.25
N ASN A 125 -0.93 -5.26 -21.53
CA ASN A 125 -0.23 -6.53 -21.73
C ASN A 125 0.41 -7.07 -20.45
N ASN A 126 0.25 -6.39 -19.32
CA ASN A 126 0.64 -6.92 -18.02
C ASN A 126 -0.59 -7.51 -17.32
N ASP A 127 -0.38 -8.56 -16.53
CA ASP A 127 -1.46 -9.20 -15.75
C ASP A 127 -1.87 -8.38 -14.51
N PHE A 128 -1.30 -7.18 -14.35
CA PHE A 128 -1.58 -6.32 -13.21
C PHE A 128 -2.96 -5.65 -13.32
N LEU A 129 -3.23 -4.98 -14.45
CA LEU A 129 -4.47 -4.22 -14.64
C LEU A 129 -4.80 -4.09 -16.13
N SER A 130 -5.98 -4.58 -16.54
CA SER A 130 -6.38 -4.57 -17.97
C SER A 130 -7.26 -3.38 -18.38
N LYS A 131 -7.88 -2.70 -17.41
CA LYS A 131 -8.75 -1.53 -17.61
C LYS A 131 -8.68 -0.61 -16.40
N PRO A 132 -9.09 0.66 -16.51
CA PRO A 132 -9.12 1.55 -15.36
C PRO A 132 -9.91 0.97 -14.18
N LEU A 133 -9.40 1.20 -12.96
CA LEU A 133 -10.01 0.76 -11.70
C LEU A 133 -10.14 1.96 -10.77
N TYR A 134 -11.29 2.14 -10.14
CA TYR A 134 -11.47 3.14 -9.09
C TYR A 134 -11.02 2.53 -7.76
N VAL A 135 -10.04 3.13 -7.11
CA VAL A 135 -9.44 2.65 -5.85
C VAL A 135 -9.52 3.73 -4.78
N MET A 136 -9.55 3.31 -3.52
CA MET A 136 -9.53 4.22 -2.38
C MET A 136 -8.15 4.90 -2.28
N GLN A 137 -8.14 6.22 -2.10
CA GLN A 137 -6.96 7.06 -1.89
C GLN A 137 -7.08 7.83 -0.59
N ALA A 138 -6.00 7.96 0.16
CA ALA A 138 -5.93 8.84 1.32
C ALA A 138 -4.50 9.37 1.49
N HIS A 139 -4.10 10.28 0.59
CA HIS A 139 -2.73 10.79 0.59
C HIS A 139 -2.62 12.22 0.03
N TYR A 140 -1.50 12.86 0.35
CA TYR A 140 -1.11 14.18 -0.18
C TYR A 140 0.32 14.19 -0.75
N GLU A 141 1.12 13.18 -0.41
CA GLU A 141 2.43 12.93 -1.01
C GLU A 141 2.35 11.93 -2.16
N GLY A 142 3.26 12.07 -3.10
CA GLY A 142 3.53 11.07 -4.13
C GLY A 142 5.01 10.72 -4.15
N PHE A 143 5.38 9.81 -5.04
CA PHE A 143 6.76 9.40 -5.25
C PHE A 143 7.15 9.49 -6.73
N ASP A 144 8.43 9.74 -6.98
CA ASP A 144 9.03 9.53 -8.30
C ASP A 144 9.12 8.02 -8.59
N LEU A 145 9.10 7.62 -9.87
CA LEU A 145 9.29 6.21 -10.22
C LEU A 145 10.75 5.82 -9.90
N PRO A 146 10.99 4.80 -9.05
CA PRO A 146 12.36 4.38 -8.75
C PRO A 146 13.11 3.90 -10.00
N GLN A 147 14.42 4.16 -10.04
CA GLN A 147 15.23 3.70 -11.16
C GLN A 147 15.20 2.17 -11.26
N GLY A 148 14.92 1.65 -12.46
CA GLY A 148 14.80 0.21 -12.71
C GLY A 148 13.45 -0.41 -12.28
N ALA A 149 12.54 0.38 -11.72
CA ALA A 149 11.17 -0.05 -11.50
C ALA A 149 10.32 0.10 -12.78
N GLN A 150 9.33 -0.78 -12.92
CA GLN A 150 8.30 -0.69 -13.95
C GLN A 150 7.07 0.01 -13.37
N LEU A 151 6.63 1.09 -14.01
CA LEU A 151 5.34 1.70 -13.69
C LEU A 151 4.20 0.81 -14.20
N LEU A 152 3.25 0.49 -13.32
CA LEU A 152 2.12 -0.39 -13.61
C LEU A 152 0.82 0.37 -13.81
N ALA A 153 0.60 1.42 -13.02
CA ALA A 153 -0.57 2.27 -13.13
C ALA A 153 -0.26 3.73 -12.84
N SER A 154 -1.02 4.62 -13.50
CA SER A 154 -0.97 6.06 -13.32
C SER A 154 -2.32 6.65 -12.88
N GLY A 155 -2.27 7.81 -12.23
CA GLY A 155 -3.42 8.58 -11.79
C GLY A 155 -3.54 9.91 -12.54
N THR A 156 -4.53 10.71 -12.16
CA THR A 156 -4.75 12.04 -12.75
C THR A 156 -3.93 13.12 -12.05
N ASN A 157 -3.98 13.20 -10.71
CA ASN A 157 -3.20 14.19 -9.96
C ASN A 157 -1.79 13.66 -9.66
N TYR A 158 -1.68 12.37 -9.36
CA TYR A 158 -0.40 11.70 -9.11
C TYR A 158 -0.10 10.72 -10.26
N PRO A 159 0.98 10.94 -11.02
CA PRO A 159 1.28 10.11 -12.20
C PRO A 159 1.75 8.70 -11.84
N ASN A 160 2.28 8.50 -10.64
CA ASN A 160 2.81 7.22 -10.19
C ASN A 160 1.88 6.63 -9.12
N GLN A 161 1.09 5.62 -9.49
CA GLN A 161 0.09 5.01 -8.60
C GLN A 161 0.46 3.60 -8.17
N ALA A 162 1.10 2.83 -9.06
CA ALA A 162 1.67 1.53 -8.74
C ALA A 162 2.94 1.28 -9.54
N PHE A 163 3.94 0.69 -8.91
CA PHE A 163 5.14 0.19 -9.59
C PHE A 163 5.49 -1.22 -9.12
N MET A 164 6.28 -1.91 -9.94
CA MET A 164 6.97 -3.16 -9.58
C MET A 164 8.48 -2.96 -9.68
N PHE A 165 9.22 -3.51 -8.73
CA PHE A 165 10.67 -3.61 -8.77
C PHE A 165 11.10 -5.07 -8.69
N GLY A 166 12.01 -5.48 -9.58
CA GLY A 166 12.36 -6.89 -9.73
C GLY A 166 11.13 -7.73 -10.12
N GLN A 167 10.88 -8.81 -9.38
CA GLN A 167 9.79 -9.75 -9.66
C GLN A 167 8.72 -9.78 -8.56
N TYR A 168 9.07 -9.37 -7.33
CA TYR A 168 8.25 -9.63 -6.15
C TYR A 168 8.00 -8.39 -5.28
N THR A 169 8.50 -7.21 -5.66
CA THR A 169 8.33 -5.98 -4.87
C THR A 169 7.37 -5.03 -5.57
N TYR A 170 6.30 -4.65 -4.87
CA TYR A 170 5.26 -3.76 -5.38
C TYR A 170 5.06 -2.59 -4.41
N GLY A 171 4.97 -1.38 -4.96
CA GLY A 171 4.60 -0.18 -4.22
C GLY A 171 3.36 0.46 -4.80
N PHE A 172 2.30 0.59 -3.98
CA PHE A 172 1.05 1.23 -4.34
C PHE A 172 0.87 2.52 -3.54
N GLN A 173 0.38 3.57 -4.21
CA GLN A 173 -0.01 4.81 -3.54
C GLN A 173 -1.42 4.71 -2.91
N PHE A 174 -2.24 3.81 -3.43
CA PHE A 174 -3.64 3.64 -3.07
C PHE A 174 -3.88 2.52 -2.05
N HIS A 175 -5.13 2.43 -1.58
CA HIS A 175 -5.57 1.54 -0.51
C HIS A 175 -6.57 0.47 -1.00
N PRO A 176 -6.11 -0.59 -1.70
CA PRO A 176 -7.00 -1.66 -2.13
C PRO A 176 -7.44 -2.59 -0.99
N GLU A 177 -6.74 -2.54 0.15
CA GLU A 177 -7.02 -3.27 1.39
C GLU A 177 -8.23 -2.71 2.15
N CYS A 178 -8.58 -1.44 1.91
CA CYS A 178 -9.66 -0.76 2.62
C CYS A 178 -11.03 -1.41 2.38
N THR A 179 -11.76 -1.59 3.46
CA THR A 179 -13.17 -2.01 3.42
C THR A 179 -14.10 -0.80 3.51
N LEU A 180 -15.40 -1.02 3.30
CA LEU A 180 -16.41 0.01 3.60
C LEU A 180 -16.38 0.44 5.07
N LYS A 181 -16.00 -0.44 6.01
CA LYS A 181 -15.85 -0.06 7.43
C LYS A 181 -14.70 0.91 7.60
N THR A 182 -13.56 0.63 6.97
CA THR A 182 -12.39 1.54 6.96
C THR A 182 -12.75 2.89 6.38
N LEU A 183 -13.42 2.93 5.21
CA LEU A 183 -13.92 4.17 4.62
C LEU A 183 -14.78 4.97 5.59
N ARG A 184 -15.75 4.33 6.25
CA ARG A 184 -16.64 5.01 7.21
C ARG A 184 -15.86 5.56 8.40
N ARG A 185 -14.85 4.85 8.91
CA ARG A 185 -13.96 5.36 9.96
C ARG A 185 -13.24 6.62 9.50
N TRP A 186 -12.57 6.56 8.36
CA TRP A 186 -11.79 7.68 7.81
C TRP A 186 -12.65 8.90 7.52
N GLN A 187 -13.87 8.71 7.02
CA GLN A 187 -14.81 9.81 6.81
C GLN A 187 -15.20 10.55 8.10
N THR A 188 -15.10 9.89 9.25
CA THR A 188 -15.41 10.46 10.56
C THR A 188 -14.18 10.89 11.36
N SER A 189 -12.98 10.69 10.82
CA SER A 189 -11.74 11.02 11.50
C SER A 189 -11.42 12.50 11.41
N ASP A 190 -10.81 13.05 12.47
CA ASP A 190 -10.42 14.47 12.54
C ASP A 190 -9.35 14.85 11.49
N TRP A 191 -8.57 13.88 11.02
CA TRP A 191 -7.55 14.11 10.00
C TRP A 191 -8.10 14.18 8.58
N ALA A 192 -9.38 13.86 8.36
CA ALA A 192 -9.97 13.80 7.02
C ALA A 192 -9.84 15.16 6.30
N PRO A 193 -9.17 15.21 5.12
CA PRO A 193 -8.76 16.47 4.50
C PRO A 193 -9.87 17.12 3.68
N TRP A 194 -11.07 17.26 4.26
CA TRP A 194 -12.28 17.71 3.54
C TRP A 194 -12.15 19.07 2.85
N ASN A 195 -11.31 19.95 3.38
CA ASN A 195 -11.11 21.31 2.87
C ASN A 195 -9.92 21.45 1.91
N HIS A 196 -9.23 20.34 1.60
CA HIS A 196 -8.08 20.35 0.70
C HIS A 196 -8.51 20.17 -0.76
N PRO A 197 -7.80 20.81 -1.71
CA PRO A 197 -8.12 20.65 -3.11
C PRO A 197 -7.88 19.20 -3.56
N GLY A 198 -8.76 18.69 -4.41
CA GLY A 198 -8.72 17.31 -4.88
C GLY A 198 -9.57 16.35 -4.06
N SER A 199 -9.76 16.58 -2.76
CA SER A 199 -10.60 15.75 -1.88
C SER A 199 -12.03 15.62 -2.40
N GLN A 200 -12.54 14.39 -2.48
CA GLN A 200 -13.93 14.15 -2.83
C GLN A 200 -14.84 14.42 -1.63
N THR A 201 -16.06 14.88 -1.90
CA THR A 201 -17.12 14.97 -0.88
C THR A 201 -17.52 13.58 -0.39
N LYS A 202 -18.07 13.51 0.83
CA LYS A 202 -18.59 12.26 1.39
C LYS A 202 -19.59 11.56 0.46
N ASP A 203 -20.53 12.31 -0.13
CA ASP A 203 -21.52 11.74 -1.06
C ASP A 203 -20.90 11.16 -2.33
N GLN A 204 -19.83 11.77 -2.85
CA GLN A 204 -19.08 11.22 -3.98
C GLN A 204 -18.37 9.92 -3.61
N GLN A 205 -17.70 9.91 -2.45
CA GLN A 205 -17.02 8.72 -1.94
C GLN A 205 -18.01 7.57 -1.72
N ASP A 206 -19.17 7.84 -1.12
CA ASP A 206 -20.19 6.82 -0.84
C ASP A 206 -20.74 6.20 -2.13
N LYS A 207 -21.09 7.04 -3.12
CA LYS A 207 -21.56 6.55 -4.43
C LYS A 207 -20.51 5.73 -5.17
N LEU A 208 -19.25 6.15 -5.14
CA LEU A 208 -18.16 5.44 -5.81
C LEU A 208 -17.78 4.15 -5.07
N ALA A 209 -17.85 4.15 -3.74
CA ALA A 209 -17.65 2.96 -2.94
C ALA A 209 -18.73 1.91 -3.26
N ASP A 210 -20.00 2.30 -3.31
CA ASP A 210 -21.11 1.41 -3.69
C ASP A 210 -20.90 0.82 -5.10
N ALA A 211 -20.36 1.61 -6.03
CA ALA A 211 -20.13 1.17 -7.41
C ALA A 211 -18.88 0.29 -7.60
N HIS A 212 -17.84 0.46 -6.78
CA HIS A 212 -16.51 -0.09 -7.08
C HIS A 212 -15.91 -0.98 -5.99
N ASN A 213 -16.41 -0.96 -4.76
CA ASN A 213 -15.85 -1.69 -3.62
C ASN A 213 -15.58 -3.17 -3.97
N ASP A 214 -16.56 -3.85 -4.55
CA ASP A 214 -16.48 -5.28 -4.84
C ASP A 214 -15.51 -5.58 -5.99
N THR A 215 -15.42 -4.68 -6.97
CA THR A 215 -14.46 -4.81 -8.08
C THR A 215 -13.03 -4.67 -7.57
N VAL A 216 -12.77 -3.69 -6.69
CA VAL A 216 -11.45 -3.55 -6.05
C VAL A 216 -11.13 -4.75 -5.18
N HIS A 217 -12.11 -5.26 -4.43
CA HIS A 217 -11.92 -6.44 -3.58
C HIS A 217 -11.50 -7.64 -4.42
N ALA A 218 -12.26 -7.97 -5.47
CA ALA A 218 -11.97 -9.11 -6.35
C ALA A 218 -10.60 -8.99 -7.03
N TRP A 219 -10.24 -7.79 -7.51
CA TRP A 219 -8.93 -7.52 -8.08
C TRP A 219 -7.81 -7.72 -7.04
N PHE A 220 -7.98 -7.17 -5.84
CA PHE A 220 -6.93 -7.15 -4.84
C PHE A 220 -6.63 -8.54 -4.28
N ILE A 221 -7.65 -9.36 -3.99
CA ILE A 221 -7.41 -10.74 -3.52
C ILE A 221 -6.74 -11.61 -4.59
N SER A 222 -7.08 -11.39 -5.87
CA SER A 222 -6.40 -12.05 -6.98
C SER A 222 -4.94 -11.61 -7.10
N PHE A 223 -4.65 -10.33 -6.87
CA PHE A 223 -3.28 -9.82 -6.81
C PHE A 223 -2.49 -10.45 -5.66
N LEU A 224 -3.07 -10.52 -4.45
CA LEU A 224 -2.44 -11.16 -3.29
C LEU A 224 -2.14 -12.64 -3.53
N ASP A 225 -3.04 -13.36 -4.20
CA ASP A 225 -2.81 -14.76 -4.59
C ASP A 225 -1.65 -14.91 -5.57
N SER A 226 -1.56 -14.02 -6.56
CA SER A 226 -0.44 -13.98 -7.49
C SER A 226 0.88 -13.70 -6.80
N LEU A 227 0.89 -12.82 -5.79
CA LEU A 227 2.11 -12.37 -5.13
C LEU A 227 2.61 -13.35 -4.06
N PHE A 228 1.71 -13.83 -3.19
CA PHE A 228 2.10 -14.56 -1.98
C PHE A 228 1.83 -16.06 -2.04
N VAL A 229 0.82 -16.49 -2.81
CA VAL A 229 0.37 -17.89 -2.80
C VAL A 229 0.99 -18.69 -3.93
N THR A 230 0.98 -18.13 -5.14
CA THR A 230 1.39 -18.84 -6.34
C THR A 230 2.91 -18.84 -6.41
N LYS A 231 3.55 -19.91 -5.94
CA LYS A 231 4.95 -20.18 -6.29
C LYS A 231 4.97 -20.63 -7.74
N THR A 232 5.34 -19.76 -8.66
CA THR A 232 5.78 -20.22 -9.98
C THR A 232 6.98 -21.14 -9.75
N ASN A 233 6.78 -22.43 -10.04
CA ASN A 233 7.81 -23.46 -10.04
C ASN A 233 8.97 -23.10 -10.96
#